data_AF-A0A2G9Z350-F1
#
_entry.id   AF-A0A2G9Z350-F1
#
_cell.length_a   1.000
_cell.length_b   1.000
_cell.length_c   1.000
_cell.angle_alpha   90.00
_cell.angle_beta   90.00
_cell.angle_gamma   90.00
#
_symmetry.space_group_name_H-M   'P 1'
#
loop_
_entity.id
_entity.type
_entity.pdbx_description
1 polymer ?
#
loop_
_entity_poly.entity_id
_entity_poly.type
_entity_poly.pdbx_seq_one_letter_code
_entity_poly.pdbx_strand_id
1 'polypeptide(L)' 'MNKKTFEKEIGMCRELFKKQKGCNWGKCQDCAVIPLLYKLYEGEVVEDKREVKKLKDKILKI' A
#
# COMPACT_ATOMS: atom_id res chain seq x y z
N MET A 1 13.91 -2.28 -3.89
CA MET A 1 13.83 -1.82 -2.47
C MET A 1 14.00 -3.04 -1.57
N ASN A 2 14.60 -2.94 -0.37
CA ASN A 2 14.67 -4.11 0.51
C ASN A 2 13.36 -4.29 1.32
N LYS A 3 13.09 -5.52 1.77
CA LYS A 3 11.87 -5.89 2.52
C LYS A 3 11.64 -5.02 3.76
N LYS A 4 12.72 -4.69 4.48
CA LYS A 4 12.66 -3.87 5.70
C LYS A 4 12.16 -2.45 5.41
N THR A 5 12.61 -1.84 4.32
CA THR A 5 12.11 -0.53 3.88
C THR A 5 10.64 -0.61 3.47
N PHE A 6 10.26 -1.64 2.70
CA PHE A 6 8.85 -1.85 2.31
C PHE A 6 7.92 -1.95 3.53
N GLU A 7 8.26 -2.80 4.50
CA GLU A 7 7.47 -2.98 5.71
C GLU A 7 7.41 -1.70 6.57
N LYS A 8 8.50 -0.93 6.61
CA LYS A 8 8.55 0.36 7.30
C LYS A 8 7.59 1.37 6.66
N GLU A 9 7.63 1.54 5.34
CA GLU A 9 6.76 2.48 4.61
C GLU A 9 5.27 2.12 4.76
N ILE A 10 4.95 0.82 4.66
CA ILE A 10 3.61 0.29 4.92
C ILE A 10 3.17 0.55 6.37
N GLY A 11 4.10 0.36 7.33
CA GLY A 11 3.87 0.67 8.75
C GLY A 11 3.58 2.14 8.99
N MET A 12 4.30 3.04 8.33
CA MET A 12 4.08 4.49 8.43
C MET A 12 2.70 4.88 7.91
N CYS A 13 2.23 4.29 6.82
CA CYS A 13 0.87 4.54 6.31
C CYS A 13 -0.22 4.10 7.31
N ARG A 14 -0.02 2.94 7.98
CA ARG A 14 -0.90 2.46 9.06
C ARG A 14 -0.91 3.41 10.26
N GLU A 15 0.26 3.86 10.68
CA GLU A 15 0.38 4.79 11.80
C GLU A 15 -0.23 6.15 11.50
N LEU A 16 0.01 6.69 10.29
CA LEU A 16 -0.59 7.94 9.84
C LEU A 16 -2.10 7.85 9.93
N PHE A 17 -2.73 6.81 9.36
CA PHE A 17 -4.17 6.62 9.48
C PHE A 17 -4.68 6.60 10.92
N LYS A 18 -3.96 5.93 11.82
CA LYS A 18 -4.33 5.88 13.25
C LYS A 18 -4.18 7.23 13.96
N LYS A 19 -3.13 7.99 13.64
CA LYS A 19 -2.76 9.22 14.36
C LYS A 19 -3.46 10.46 13.79
N GLN A 20 -3.62 10.54 12.49
CA GLN A 20 -4.18 11.68 11.77
C GLN A 20 -4.98 11.18 10.57
N LYS A 21 -6.20 11.64 10.38
CA LYS A 21 -7.06 11.25 9.22
C LYS A 21 -6.47 11.59 7.83
N GLY A 22 -5.18 11.93 7.71
CA GLY A 22 -4.47 12.26 6.47
C GLY A 22 -4.09 11.07 5.59
N CYS A 23 -4.12 9.83 6.11
CA CYS A 23 -4.00 8.64 5.27
C CYS A 23 -5.34 7.90 5.20
N ASN A 24 -5.87 7.69 3.99
CA ASN A 24 -7.11 6.92 3.76
C ASN A 24 -6.89 5.40 3.84
N TRP A 25 -6.10 4.93 4.81
CA TRP A 25 -5.96 3.49 5.06
C TRP A 25 -7.35 2.88 5.32
N GLY A 26 -7.67 1.72 4.75
CA GLY A 26 -9.05 1.20 4.77
C GLY A 26 -9.87 1.56 3.52
N LYS A 27 -9.68 2.77 2.97
CA LYS A 27 -10.20 3.22 1.65
C LYS A 27 -9.09 3.24 0.61
N CYS A 28 -8.16 2.30 0.72
CA CYS A 28 -6.95 2.28 -0.09
C CYS A 28 -7.23 2.06 -1.59
N GLN A 29 -8.46 1.78 -1.99
CA GLN A 29 -8.91 1.76 -3.38
C GLN A 29 -8.42 3.02 -4.12
N ASP A 30 -8.39 4.16 -3.43
CA ASP A 30 -7.94 5.46 -3.96
C ASP A 30 -6.46 5.79 -3.63
N CYS A 31 -5.74 4.89 -2.98
CA CYS A 31 -4.34 5.09 -2.60
C CYS A 31 -3.37 4.58 -3.67
N ALA A 32 -2.63 5.49 -4.31
CA ALA A 32 -1.59 5.18 -5.30
C ALA A 32 -0.26 4.69 -4.67
N VAL A 33 -0.09 4.88 -3.37
CA VAL A 33 1.16 4.53 -2.66
C VAL A 33 1.38 3.01 -2.60
N ILE A 34 0.34 2.20 -2.47
CA ILE A 34 0.50 0.73 -2.36
C ILE A 34 1.01 0.09 -3.67
N PRO A 35 0.39 0.34 -4.84
CA PRO A 35 0.94 -0.14 -6.11
C PRO A 35 2.37 0.36 -6.37
N LEU A 36 2.67 1.60 -5.99
CA LEU A 36 4.01 2.17 -6.12
C LEU A 36 5.04 1.45 -5.23
N LEU A 37 4.72 1.25 -3.95
CA LEU A 37 5.61 0.53 -3.03
C LEU A 37 5.83 -0.91 -3.47
N TYR A 38 4.80 -1.57 -4.01
CA TYR A 38 4.92 -2.92 -4.57
C TYR A 38 5.84 -2.94 -5.78
N LYS A 39 5.65 -2.03 -6.74
CA LYS A 39 6.57 -1.85 -7.88
C LYS A 39 8.01 -1.63 -7.44
N LEU A 40 8.23 -0.79 -6.43
CA LEU A 40 9.57 -0.52 -5.92
C LEU A 40 10.20 -1.72 -5.21
N TYR A 41 9.39 -2.64 -4.68
CA TYR A 41 9.84 -3.85 -4.00
C TYR A 41 10.09 -5.02 -4.97
N GLU A 42 9.08 -5.37 -5.77
CA GLU A 42 9.08 -6.55 -6.66
C GLU A 42 9.50 -6.22 -8.10
N GLY A 43 9.59 -4.94 -8.47
CA GLY A 43 9.88 -4.51 -9.84
C GLY A 43 8.66 -4.53 -10.77
N GLU A 44 7.49 -4.97 -10.29
CA GLU A 44 6.29 -5.17 -11.10
C GLU A 44 5.33 -3.97 -11.06
N VAL A 45 4.89 -3.52 -12.23
CA VAL A 45 3.85 -2.48 -12.32
C VAL A 45 2.48 -3.15 -12.37
N VAL A 46 1.65 -2.87 -11.38
CA VAL A 46 0.26 -3.35 -11.34
C VAL A 46 -0.66 -2.19 -11.68
N GLU A 47 -1.15 -2.15 -12.92
CA GLU A 47 -2.00 -1.07 -13.44
C GLU A 47 -3.48 -1.48 -13.58
N ASP A 48 -3.75 -2.79 -13.74
CA ASP A 48 -5.12 -3.29 -13.81
C ASP A 48 -5.84 -3.05 -12.48
N LYS A 49 -7.03 -2.43 -12.57
CA LYS A 49 -7.82 -2.04 -11.40
C LYS A 49 -8.20 -3.23 -10.51
N ARG A 50 -8.42 -4.41 -11.08
CA ARG A 50 -8.78 -5.63 -10.32
C ARG A 50 -7.56 -6.19 -9.62
N GLU A 51 -6.40 -6.18 -10.26
CA GLU A 51 -5.14 -6.62 -9.64
C GLU A 51 -4.69 -5.67 -8.52
N VAL A 52 -4.81 -4.36 -8.75
CA VAL A 52 -4.59 -3.34 -7.71
C VAL A 52 -5.50 -3.61 -6.50
N LYS A 53 -6.78 -3.94 -6.72
CA LYS A 53 -7.71 -4.27 -5.64
C LYS A 53 -7.28 -5.52 -4.87
N LYS A 54 -6.99 -6.63 -5.56
CA LYS A 54 -6.51 -7.88 -4.94
C LYS A 54 -5.24 -7.68 -4.12
N LEU A 55 -4.30 -6.91 -4.66
CA LEU A 55 -3.03 -6.59 -3.99
C LEU A 55 -3.28 -5.78 -2.71
N LYS A 56 -4.15 -4.77 -2.80
CA LYS A 56 -4.59 -3.97 -1.65
C LYS A 56 -5.24 -4.86 -0.59
N ASP A 57 -6.18 -5.73 -0.96
CA ASP A 57 -6.86 -6.63 0.00
C ASP A 57 -5.86 -7.56 0.70
N LYS A 58 -4.90 -8.13 -0.03
CA LYS A 58 -3.84 -9.00 0.51
C LYS A 58 -2.93 -8.28 1.53
N ILE A 59 -2.51 -7.05 1.22
CA ILE A 59 -1.58 -6.27 2.05
C ILE A 59 -2.28 -5.65 3.26
N LEU A 60 -3.53 -5.23 3.06
CA LEU A 60 -4.26 -4.44 4.04
C LEU A 60 -5.05 -5.30 5.03
N LYS A 61 -5.41 -6.54 4.67
CA LYS A 61 -6.26 -7.43 5.48
C LYS A 61 -7.52 -6.71 6.01
N ILE A 62 -8.17 -5.93 5.15
CA ILE A 62 -9.45 -5.25 5.45
C ILE A 62 -10.58 -6.13 4.95
#